data_AF-A0A2G8JZ76-F1
#
_entry.id   AF-A0A2G8JZ76-F1
#
_cell.length_a   1.000
_cell.length_b   1.000
_cell.length_c   1.000
_cell.angle_alpha   90.00
_cell.angle_beta   90.00
_cell.angle_gamma   90.00
#
_symmetry.space_group_name_H-M   'P 1'
#
loop_
_entity.id
_entity.type
_entity.pdbx_description
1 polymer ?
#
loop_
_entity_poly.entity_id
_entity_poly.type
_entity_poly.pdbx_seq_one_letter_code
_entity_poly.pdbx_strand_id
1 'polypeptide(L)'
;MAYKRLHLFFILESISVLMCFAADSCTKTDSCSCSLADGTSIDLHPLADSDKFAFPYTVAESGDGFEYAWNPCNPVSDTSQADCTNAASCRRTTGGSDGLNIGTQDSALFDSSDTNLLLKYQNYASDGQL
;
A
#
# COMPACT_ATOMS: atom_id res chain seq x y z
N MET A 1 -31.64 58.84 -30.18
CA MET A 1 -32.41 57.61 -29.92
C MET A 1 -31.57 56.70 -29.05
N ALA A 2 -32.00 56.49 -27.81
CA ALA A 2 -31.29 55.73 -26.79
C ALA A 2 -31.61 54.23 -26.91
N TYR A 3 -30.59 53.39 -27.04
CA TYR A 3 -30.75 51.93 -26.97
C TYR A 3 -30.62 51.49 -25.52
N LYS A 4 -31.79 51.26 -24.91
CA LYS A 4 -31.95 50.44 -23.71
C LYS A 4 -32.01 48.99 -24.19
N ARG A 5 -30.97 48.20 -23.91
CA ARG A 5 -30.95 46.73 -24.04
C ARG A 5 -30.33 46.20 -22.74
N LEU A 6 -31.18 45.93 -21.75
CA LEU A 6 -31.69 44.59 -21.43
C LEU A 6 -30.56 43.68 -20.95
N HIS A 7 -30.42 43.63 -19.63
CA HIS A 7 -29.62 42.69 -18.85
C HIS A 7 -29.83 41.25 -19.35
N LEU A 8 -28.77 40.48 -19.64
CA LEU A 8 -28.74 39.02 -19.42
C LEU A 8 -27.38 38.35 -19.75
N PHE A 9 -26.23 38.85 -19.26
CA PHE A 9 -24.95 38.11 -19.40
C PHE A 9 -24.08 38.20 -18.13
N PHE A 10 -24.69 38.12 -16.96
CA PHE A 10 -23.98 38.01 -15.67
C PHE A 10 -24.44 36.77 -14.88
N ILE A 11 -24.69 35.67 -15.58
CA ILE A 11 -24.85 34.34 -14.95
C ILE A 11 -23.81 33.40 -15.60
N LEU A 12 -22.54 33.78 -15.46
CA LEU A 12 -21.38 32.96 -15.84
C LEU A 12 -20.33 32.93 -14.71
N GLU A 13 -20.76 33.19 -13.48
CA GLU A 13 -19.92 33.28 -12.26
C GLU A 13 -20.14 32.10 -11.29
N SER A 14 -20.88 31.07 -11.69
CA SER A 14 -21.14 29.94 -10.79
C SER A 14 -21.17 28.61 -11.54
N ILE A 15 -20.16 28.37 -12.36
CA ILE A 15 -19.70 26.98 -12.55
C ILE A 15 -18.91 26.67 -11.29
N SER A 16 -19.62 26.24 -10.25
CA SER A 16 -19.00 25.52 -9.15
C SER A 16 -18.43 24.25 -9.76
N VAL A 17 -17.16 24.33 -10.19
CA VAL A 17 -16.35 23.16 -10.50
C VAL A 17 -16.24 22.42 -9.17
N LEU A 18 -17.19 21.53 -8.93
CA LEU A 18 -17.07 20.50 -7.93
C LEU A 18 -16.00 19.56 -8.47
N MET A 19 -14.73 19.97 -8.34
CA MET A 19 -13.59 19.08 -8.42
C MET A 19 -13.80 18.09 -7.30
N CYS A 20 -14.46 16.98 -7.64
CA CYS A 20 -14.44 15.78 -6.85
C CYS A 20 -12.97 15.35 -6.88
N PHE A 21 -12.23 15.67 -5.82
CA PHE A 21 -10.97 14.99 -5.56
C PHE A 21 -11.36 13.55 -5.24
N ALA A 22 -11.47 12.71 -6.28
CA ALA A 22 -11.29 11.29 -6.05
C ALA A 22 -9.92 11.16 -5.38
N ALA A 23 -9.84 10.53 -4.21
CA ALA A 23 -8.55 10.23 -3.62
C ALA A 23 -7.75 9.50 -4.69
N ASP A 24 -6.66 10.11 -5.14
CA ASP A 24 -5.90 9.59 -6.28
C ASP A 24 -5.42 8.19 -5.91
N SER A 25 -5.97 7.19 -6.58
CA SER A 25 -5.59 5.81 -6.37
C SER A 25 -4.17 5.64 -6.88
N CYS A 26 -3.29 5.09 -6.03
CA CYS A 26 -1.89 4.93 -6.39
C CYS A 26 -1.75 3.83 -7.44
N THR A 27 -1.38 4.21 -8.66
CA THR A 27 -1.19 3.28 -9.76
C THR A 27 0.14 2.57 -9.57
N LYS A 28 0.07 1.27 -9.25
CA LYS A 28 1.24 0.40 -9.05
C LYS A 28 2.18 0.47 -10.25
N THR A 29 3.43 0.84 -10.01
CA THR A 29 4.51 0.83 -11.01
C THR A 29 5.36 -0.43 -10.91
N ASP A 30 5.58 -0.93 -9.70
CA ASP A 30 6.16 -2.25 -9.40
C ASP A 30 5.67 -2.76 -8.02
N SER A 31 6.28 -3.81 -7.45
CA SER A 31 5.88 -4.37 -6.15
C SER A 31 6.08 -3.42 -4.95
N CYS A 32 6.79 -2.33 -5.13
CA CYS A 32 7.24 -1.43 -4.07
C CYS A 32 7.19 0.06 -4.41
N SER A 33 6.67 0.40 -5.58
CA SER A 33 6.45 1.78 -5.99
C SER A 33 5.09 1.95 -6.66
N CYS A 34 4.56 3.16 -6.56
CA CYS A 34 3.35 3.55 -7.25
C CYS A 34 3.36 5.06 -7.59
N SER A 35 2.50 5.46 -8.51
CA SER A 35 2.36 6.85 -8.96
C SER A 35 0.94 7.37 -8.73
N LEU A 36 0.83 8.60 -8.26
CA LEU A 36 -0.41 9.35 -8.07
C LEU A 36 -0.71 10.18 -9.34
N ALA A 37 -1.96 10.62 -9.55
CA ALA A 37 -2.33 11.33 -10.77
C ALA A 37 -1.79 12.76 -10.83
N ASP A 38 -1.44 13.35 -9.69
CA ASP A 38 -0.73 14.63 -9.59
C ASP A 38 0.76 14.57 -10.01
N GLY A 39 1.26 13.38 -10.37
CA GLY A 39 2.64 13.13 -10.78
C GLY A 39 3.59 12.81 -9.62
N THR A 40 3.12 12.83 -8.38
CA THR A 40 3.88 12.36 -7.21
C THR A 40 4.10 10.85 -7.32
N SER A 41 5.30 10.40 -6.96
CA SER A 41 5.63 8.98 -6.87
C SER A 41 5.95 8.59 -5.44
N ILE A 42 5.45 7.43 -5.03
CA ILE A 42 5.79 6.79 -3.76
C ILE A 42 6.75 5.65 -4.09
N ASP A 43 7.95 5.74 -3.54
CA ASP A 43 9.03 4.79 -3.78
C ASP A 43 9.54 4.22 -2.45
N LEU A 44 9.35 2.91 -2.25
CA LEU A 44 9.80 2.20 -1.06
C LEU A 44 11.16 1.52 -1.22
N HIS A 45 11.81 1.59 -2.40
CA HIS A 45 13.14 1.00 -2.62
C HIS A 45 14.18 1.42 -1.57
N PRO A 46 14.24 2.69 -1.10
CA PRO A 46 15.19 3.09 -0.08
C PRO A 46 14.98 2.43 1.29
N LEU A 47 13.79 1.86 1.54
CA LEU A 47 13.46 1.16 2.78
C LEU A 47 13.76 -0.34 2.72
N ALA A 48 14.04 -0.89 1.54
CA ALA A 48 14.29 -2.31 1.39
C ALA A 48 15.73 -2.69 1.75
N ASP A 49 15.85 -3.89 2.29
CA ASP A 49 17.11 -4.59 2.42
C ASP A 49 17.22 -5.61 1.28
N SER A 50 18.44 -5.91 0.82
CA SER A 50 18.68 -6.81 -0.31
C SER A 50 18.44 -8.28 0.02
N ASP A 51 18.68 -8.69 1.27
CA ASP A 51 18.84 -10.11 1.60
C ASP A 51 18.08 -10.55 2.86
N LYS A 52 17.71 -9.62 3.74
CA LYS A 52 16.96 -9.91 4.97
C LYS A 52 15.71 -9.04 5.06
N PHE A 53 14.89 -9.30 6.08
CA PHE A 53 13.81 -8.38 6.40
C PHE A 53 14.38 -7.04 6.86
N ALA A 54 14.08 -5.97 6.13
CA ALA A 54 14.46 -4.59 6.50
C ALA A 54 13.86 -4.20 7.85
N PHE A 55 12.63 -4.68 8.11
CA PHE A 55 11.95 -4.57 9.39
C PHE A 55 11.92 -5.96 10.02
N PRO A 56 12.79 -6.26 10.99
CA PRO A 56 12.92 -7.59 11.56
C PRO A 56 11.74 -7.92 12.49
N TYR A 57 11.66 -9.20 12.90
CA TYR A 57 10.63 -9.71 13.78
C TYR A 57 10.48 -8.85 15.04
N THR A 58 9.29 -8.26 15.18
CA THR A 58 8.89 -7.45 16.32
C THR A 58 7.53 -7.91 16.81
N VAL A 59 7.36 -7.98 18.13
CA VAL A 59 6.08 -8.33 18.78
C VAL A 59 5.01 -7.33 18.36
N ALA A 60 3.85 -7.81 17.91
CA ALA A 60 2.75 -6.92 17.57
C ALA A 60 2.24 -6.16 18.79
N GLU A 61 1.95 -4.87 18.61
CA GLU A 61 1.39 -4.02 19.67
C GLU A 61 0.04 -4.53 20.19
N SER A 62 -0.69 -5.29 19.36
CA SER A 62 -1.94 -5.96 19.73
C SER A 62 -1.76 -7.01 20.82
N GLY A 63 -0.54 -7.53 21.03
CA GLY A 63 -0.28 -8.62 21.96
C GLY A 63 -0.91 -9.95 21.53
N ASP A 64 -1.06 -10.16 20.21
CA ASP A 64 -1.69 -11.36 19.63
C ASP A 64 -0.85 -12.65 19.76
N GLY A 65 0.31 -12.59 20.40
CA GLY A 65 1.22 -13.71 20.59
C GLY A 65 2.17 -13.94 19.42
N PHE A 66 2.16 -13.07 18.41
CA PHE A 66 3.00 -13.20 17.22
C PHE A 66 4.03 -12.07 17.07
N GLU A 67 5.08 -12.38 16.32
CA GLU A 67 6.06 -11.42 15.84
C GLU A 67 6.00 -11.35 14.32
N TYR A 68 6.24 -10.15 13.77
CA TYR A 68 6.11 -9.88 12.35
C TYR A 68 7.39 -9.27 11.81
N ALA A 69 7.83 -9.74 10.64
CA ALA A 69 8.93 -9.19 9.87
C ALA A 69 8.45 -8.79 8.47
N TRP A 70 9.08 -7.78 7.87
CA TRP A 70 8.66 -7.24 6.57
C TRP A 70 9.83 -6.67 5.75
N ASN A 71 9.76 -6.84 4.44
CA ASN A 71 10.63 -6.22 3.44
C ASN A 71 9.81 -5.79 2.22
N PRO A 72 9.76 -4.49 1.87
CA PRO A 72 8.85 -3.99 0.84
C PRO A 72 9.12 -4.52 -0.58
N CYS A 73 10.40 -4.60 -0.97
CA CYS A 73 10.79 -4.74 -2.38
C CYS A 73 11.38 -6.10 -2.73
N ASN A 74 12.24 -6.64 -1.85
CA ASN A 74 12.99 -7.86 -2.12
C ASN A 74 12.41 -9.02 -1.30
N PRO A 75 12.05 -10.14 -1.93
CA PRO A 75 11.57 -11.30 -1.19
C PRO A 75 12.65 -11.88 -0.29
N VAL A 76 12.26 -12.30 0.91
CA VAL A 76 13.16 -12.93 1.89
C VAL A 76 12.79 -14.39 2.05
N SER A 77 13.79 -15.27 2.02
CA SER A 77 13.63 -16.69 2.36
C SER A 77 14.39 -16.98 3.64
N ASP A 78 13.71 -16.85 4.78
CA ASP A 78 14.29 -17.06 6.10
C ASP A 78 14.31 -18.55 6.44
N THR A 79 15.45 -19.19 6.16
CA THR A 79 15.67 -20.62 6.42
C THR A 79 15.64 -21.02 7.90
N SER A 80 15.61 -20.07 8.83
CA SER A 80 15.44 -20.35 10.26
C SER A 80 13.99 -20.61 10.67
N GLN A 81 13.04 -20.38 9.76
CA GLN A 81 11.61 -20.47 9.99
C GLN A 81 10.97 -21.42 8.99
N ALA A 82 10.06 -22.29 9.46
CA ALA A 82 9.54 -23.40 8.67
C ALA A 82 8.92 -22.98 7.32
N ASP A 83 8.11 -21.91 7.27
CA ASP A 83 7.36 -21.53 6.07
C ASP A 83 7.55 -20.06 5.63
N CYS A 84 8.69 -19.44 5.96
CA CYS A 84 9.04 -18.08 5.51
C CYS A 84 9.88 -18.09 4.22
N THR A 85 9.35 -18.63 3.13
CA THR A 85 10.04 -18.65 1.82
C THR A 85 9.46 -17.62 0.88
N ASN A 86 10.33 -16.88 0.16
CA ASN A 86 9.96 -15.86 -0.83
C ASN A 86 8.91 -14.84 -0.31
N ALA A 87 9.11 -14.37 0.93
CA ALA A 87 8.13 -13.59 1.66
C ALA A 87 8.44 -12.09 1.59
N ALA A 88 7.38 -11.29 1.37
CA ALA A 88 7.37 -9.87 1.72
C ALA A 88 7.19 -9.68 3.20
N SER A 89 6.34 -10.49 3.83
CA SER A 89 6.16 -10.49 5.27
C SER A 89 6.02 -11.91 5.80
N CYS A 90 6.60 -12.15 6.96
CA CYS A 90 6.44 -13.41 7.68
C CYS A 90 6.02 -13.16 9.13
N ARG A 91 5.17 -14.03 9.64
CA ARG A 91 4.73 -14.05 11.04
C ARG A 91 5.26 -15.31 11.72
N ARG A 92 5.64 -15.23 12.99
CA ARG A 92 5.94 -16.42 13.82
C ARG A 92 5.36 -16.28 15.22
N THR A 93 5.19 -17.37 15.95
CA THR A 93 4.85 -17.27 17.38
C THR A 93 5.99 -16.61 18.15
N THR A 94 5.67 -15.81 19.16
CA THR A 94 6.67 -15.10 19.97
C THR A 94 7.68 -16.08 20.58
N GLY A 95 8.96 -15.92 20.24
CA GLY A 95 10.03 -16.83 20.66
C GLY A 95 10.01 -18.24 20.02
N GLY A 96 9.12 -18.47 19.04
CA GLY A 96 8.97 -19.72 18.30
C GLY A 96 9.76 -19.76 16.99
N SER A 97 9.63 -20.89 16.28
CA SER A 97 10.22 -21.14 14.95
C SER A 97 9.17 -21.48 13.88
N ASP A 98 7.89 -21.32 14.22
CA ASP A 98 6.72 -21.60 13.39
C ASP A 98 6.38 -20.37 12.52
N GLY A 99 7.27 -20.08 11.58
CA GLY A 99 7.04 -19.02 10.60
C GLY A 99 5.91 -19.38 9.64
N LEU A 100 5.11 -18.39 9.28
CA LEU A 100 4.09 -18.42 8.24
C LEU A 100 4.33 -17.23 7.31
N ASN A 101 4.62 -17.48 6.03
CA ASN A 101 4.58 -16.43 5.02
C ASN A 101 3.17 -15.84 4.98
N ILE A 102 3.02 -14.52 5.15
CA ILE A 102 1.73 -13.83 5.15
C ILE A 102 1.59 -12.84 3.99
N GLY A 103 2.51 -12.88 3.03
CA GLY A 103 2.49 -12.00 1.87
C GLY A 103 3.71 -12.15 0.97
N THR A 104 3.51 -12.03 -0.34
CA THR A 104 4.60 -12.00 -1.34
C THR A 104 4.61 -10.69 -2.11
N GLN A 105 5.76 -10.30 -2.65
CA GLN A 105 5.90 -9.08 -3.45
C GLN A 105 4.98 -9.05 -4.67
N ASP A 106 4.72 -10.21 -5.28
CA ASP A 106 3.81 -10.34 -6.43
C ASP A 106 2.37 -9.95 -6.08
N SER A 107 1.96 -10.17 -4.82
CA SER A 107 0.65 -9.83 -4.30
C SER A 107 0.49 -8.37 -3.86
N ALA A 108 1.56 -7.57 -3.96
CA ALA A 108 1.56 -6.18 -3.51
C ALA A 108 0.43 -5.38 -4.17
N LEU A 109 -0.41 -4.76 -3.36
CA LEU A 109 -1.52 -3.91 -3.77
C LEU A 109 -1.43 -2.58 -3.04
N PHE A 110 -1.33 -1.50 -3.81
CA PHE A 110 -1.45 -0.14 -3.30
C PHE A 110 -2.91 0.27 -3.32
N ASP A 111 -3.39 0.75 -2.17
CA ASP A 111 -4.75 1.19 -1.96
C ASP A 111 -4.74 2.54 -1.25
N SER A 112 -5.71 3.39 -1.56
CA SER A 112 -5.87 4.71 -0.95
C SER A 112 -7.02 4.66 0.03
N SER A 113 -6.74 4.87 1.32
CA SER A 113 -7.76 4.92 2.37
C SER A 113 -7.71 6.28 3.05
N ASP A 114 -8.70 7.13 2.77
CA ASP A 114 -8.77 8.51 3.24
C ASP A 114 -7.50 9.31 2.91
N THR A 115 -6.66 9.59 3.91
CA THR A 115 -5.38 10.30 3.79
C THR A 115 -4.16 9.39 3.82
N ASN A 116 -4.37 8.08 3.90
CA ASN A 116 -3.29 7.09 4.01
C ASN A 116 -3.15 6.30 2.71
N LEU A 117 -1.90 6.01 2.36
CA LEU A 117 -1.59 4.95 1.44
C LEU A 117 -1.46 3.64 2.22
N LEU A 118 -2.16 2.61 1.76
CA LEU A 118 -2.04 1.26 2.27
C LEU A 118 -1.29 0.41 1.24
N LEU A 119 -0.22 -0.25 1.67
CA LEU A 119 0.41 -1.34 0.92
C LEU A 119 -0.01 -2.66 1.55
N LYS A 120 -0.77 -3.44 0.78
CA LYS A 120 -1.33 -4.74 1.21
C LYS A 120 -0.60 -5.86 0.49
N TYR A 121 -0.47 -6.99 1.17
CA TYR A 121 0.03 -8.23 0.60
C TYR A 121 -0.99 -9.34 0.88
N GLN A 122 -0.99 -10.36 0.03
CA GLN A 122 -1.79 -11.56 0.20
C GLN A 122 -0.84 -12.76 0.23
N ASN A 123 -1.12 -13.70 1.12
CA ASN A 123 -0.45 -15.00 1.06
C ASN A 123 -0.99 -15.76 -0.17
N TYR A 124 -0.10 -16.41 -0.91
CA TYR A 124 -0.44 -17.61 -1.70
C TYR A 124 -0.74 -18.79 -0.74
N ALA A 125 -1.72 -18.63 0.15
CA ALA A 125 -2.23 -19.77 0.87
C ALA A 125 -3.09 -20.55 -0.13
N SER A 126 -2.65 -21.77 -0.46
CA SER A 126 -3.34 -22.74 -1.30
C SER A 126 -4.68 -23.23 -0.73
N ASP A 127 -5.39 -22.39 0.04
CA ASP A 127 -6.65 -22.74 0.68
C ASP A 127 -7.58 -21.52 0.76
N GLY A 128 -7.94 -20.99 -0.42
CA GLY A 128 -8.76 -19.79 -0.59
C GLY A 128 -9.98 -19.69 0.34
N GLN A 129 -9.78 -19.07 1.49
CA GLN A 129 -10.81 -18.73 2.46
C GLN A 129 -10.42 -17.37 3.04
N LEU A 130 -11.14 -16.35 2.56
CA LEU A 130 -11.39 -15.10 3.27
C LEU A 130 -12.45 -15.36 4.34
#